data_AF-A0A026X1L9-F1
#
_entry.id   AF-A0A026X1L9-F1
#
_cell.length_a   1.000
_cell.length_b   1.000
_cell.length_c   1.000
_cell.angle_alpha   90.00
_cell.angle_beta   90.00
_cell.angle_gamma   90.00
#
_symmetry.space_group_name_H-M   'P 1'
#
loop_
_entity.id
_entity.type
_entity.pdbx_description
1 polymer ?
#
loop_
_entity_poly.entity_id
_entity_poly.type
_entity_poly.pdbx_seq_one_letter_code
_entity_poly.pdbx_strand_id
1 'polypeptide(L)'
;MFPYEYVDCAEKLEDTRLPPRESFYSSLTGDTVSESDYAHAENIWQRFVIRTLGEYSDLYLKTDVLLLADVFENFRDSCINSYGINFELLTDIDMVMYIERGIRGGLSQCSNRYVQTNNKYMQSYDPSKPSSYLMYYDVNNLYGWAMCQPLPYAEFRWVDDTSNFDVNAIAPDSSKGYILEVDLEYPQQLHDAHVNHPFCPTRDKPPGKRQDKLLATVYDKKRYVIHYRNLQQCTRNGLRVTKIHRVLKFAQSPWLCDYIELNTRFRTAAKNDFEKNLYKLMNNVVFGKIIENVRNHVDVKLLTKWNGPYGAEAMKSNVVTRTIVFDDYMQCLNDHIEMTRDQSRITSKLHNVYTVSETKIALSPYDDKRYVVPDTTDTLPWRHFQIPL
;
A
#
# COMPACT_ATOMS: atom_id res chain seq x y z
N MET A 1 17.39 -17.78 -0.96
CA MET A 1 17.62 -17.16 -2.29
C MET A 1 17.18 -18.15 -3.35
N PHE A 2 16.42 -17.73 -4.36
CA PHE A 2 15.84 -18.64 -5.35
C PHE A 2 15.98 -18.08 -6.78
N PRO A 3 16.34 -18.88 -7.79
CA PRO A 3 16.58 -18.40 -9.16
C PRO A 3 15.25 -18.32 -9.94
N TYR A 4 14.44 -17.30 -9.64
CA TYR A 4 13.08 -17.17 -10.19
C TYR A 4 13.02 -17.14 -11.72
N GLU A 5 13.98 -16.50 -12.38
CA GLU A 5 14.00 -16.40 -13.84
C GLU A 5 14.50 -17.67 -14.51
N TYR A 6 15.31 -18.44 -13.80
CA TYR A 6 15.74 -19.74 -14.30
C TYR A 6 14.55 -20.70 -14.37
N VAL A 7 13.66 -20.72 -13.36
CA VAL A 7 12.50 -21.64 -13.30
C VAL A 7 11.35 -21.13 -14.16
N ASP A 8 11.49 -21.26 -15.48
CA ASP A 8 10.49 -20.90 -16.49
C ASP A 8 9.53 -22.04 -16.85
N CYS A 9 9.83 -23.29 -16.45
CA CYS A 9 8.99 -24.46 -16.64
C CYS A 9 9.09 -25.44 -15.47
N ALA A 10 8.12 -26.35 -15.36
CA ALA A 10 8.05 -27.31 -14.25
C ALA A 10 9.20 -28.32 -14.28
N GLU A 11 9.69 -28.68 -15.47
CA GLU A 11 10.77 -29.65 -15.65
C GLU A 11 12.08 -29.19 -14.99
N LYS A 12 12.32 -27.87 -14.90
CA LYS A 12 13.50 -27.34 -14.21
C LYS A 12 13.50 -27.56 -12.70
N LEU A 13 12.35 -27.85 -12.10
CA LEU A 13 12.30 -28.26 -10.69
C LEU A 13 12.92 -29.66 -10.49
N GLU A 14 13.03 -30.47 -11.53
CA GLU A 14 13.69 -31.78 -11.47
C GLU A 14 15.22 -31.69 -11.62
N ASP A 15 15.78 -30.49 -11.84
CA ASP A 15 17.21 -30.30 -12.00
C ASP A 15 17.98 -30.76 -10.76
N THR A 16 18.95 -31.65 -10.96
CA THR A 16 19.69 -32.31 -9.87
C THR A 16 20.92 -31.55 -9.38
N ARG A 17 21.11 -30.32 -9.88
CA ARG A 17 22.21 -29.44 -9.51
C ARG A 17 21.69 -28.04 -9.26
N LEU A 18 22.34 -27.33 -8.33
CA LEU A 18 22.11 -25.91 -8.18
C LEU A 18 22.50 -25.21 -9.51
N PRO A 19 21.62 -24.37 -10.08
CA PRO A 19 21.94 -23.60 -11.28
C PRO A 19 23.17 -22.72 -11.05
N PRO A 20 23.96 -22.42 -12.10
CA PRO A 20 25.13 -21.56 -11.97
C PRO A 20 24.71 -20.15 -11.51
N ARG A 21 25.65 -19.41 -10.90
CA ARG A 21 25.37 -18.09 -10.29
C ARG A 21 24.69 -17.12 -11.26
N GLU A 22 25.08 -17.15 -12.53
CA GLU A 22 24.52 -16.29 -13.59
C GLU A 22 23.02 -16.54 -13.81
N SER A 23 22.51 -17.74 -13.49
CA SER A 23 21.09 -18.09 -13.57
C SER A 23 20.26 -17.52 -12.41
N PHE A 24 20.89 -16.90 -11.42
CA PHE A 24 20.23 -16.15 -10.35
C PHE A 24 20.06 -14.65 -10.69
N TYR A 25 20.30 -14.26 -11.94
CA TYR A 25 20.00 -12.91 -12.42
C TYR A 25 18.54 -12.54 -12.11
N SER A 26 18.33 -11.29 -11.70
CA SER A 26 17.01 -10.73 -11.49
C SER A 26 16.83 -9.46 -12.32
N SER A 27 15.88 -9.49 -13.26
CA SER A 27 15.39 -8.33 -14.01
C SER A 27 14.85 -7.22 -13.10
N LEU A 28 14.39 -7.56 -11.89
CA LEU A 28 13.88 -6.59 -10.92
C LEU A 28 15.00 -5.68 -10.38
N THR A 29 16.17 -6.26 -10.10
CA THR A 29 17.35 -5.53 -9.60
C THR A 29 18.31 -5.13 -10.71
N GLY A 30 18.23 -5.80 -11.87
CA GLY A 30 19.18 -5.66 -12.98
C GLY A 30 20.55 -6.26 -12.68
N ASP A 31 20.64 -7.17 -11.71
CA ASP A 31 21.90 -7.72 -11.23
C ASP A 31 21.79 -9.21 -10.88
N THR A 32 22.94 -9.88 -10.88
CA THR A 32 23.11 -11.26 -10.41
C THR A 32 23.47 -11.27 -8.92
N VAL A 33 23.15 -12.35 -8.23
CA VAL A 33 23.44 -12.50 -6.81
C VAL A 33 24.93 -12.43 -6.50
N SER A 34 25.26 -11.93 -5.30
CA SER A 34 26.66 -11.80 -4.86
C SER A 34 27.34 -13.17 -4.72
N GLU A 35 28.67 -13.21 -4.77
CA GLU A 35 29.42 -14.46 -4.57
C GLU A 35 29.15 -15.07 -3.19
N SER A 36 29.06 -14.24 -2.15
CA SER A 36 28.74 -14.69 -0.79
C SER A 36 27.36 -15.32 -0.70
N ASP A 37 26.37 -14.75 -1.40
CA ASP A 37 25.02 -15.29 -1.38
C ASP A 37 24.91 -16.60 -2.16
N TYR A 38 25.63 -16.71 -3.28
CA TYR A 38 25.69 -17.94 -4.05
C TYR A 38 26.40 -19.06 -3.27
N ALA A 39 27.53 -18.75 -2.61
CA ALA A 39 28.21 -19.70 -1.74
C ALA A 39 27.30 -20.16 -0.58
N HIS A 40 26.43 -19.28 -0.07
CA HIS A 40 25.42 -19.66 0.91
C HIS A 40 24.37 -20.62 0.33
N ALA A 41 23.89 -20.40 -0.90
CA ALA A 41 22.99 -21.32 -1.58
C ALA A 41 23.63 -22.69 -1.83
N GLU A 42 24.92 -22.73 -2.24
CA GLU A 42 25.69 -23.97 -2.37
C GLU A 42 25.82 -24.70 -1.03
N ASN A 43 26.09 -23.96 0.05
CA ASN A 43 26.15 -24.53 1.39
C ASN A 43 24.82 -25.17 1.80
N ILE A 44 23.69 -24.49 1.56
CA ILE A 44 22.35 -25.04 1.84
C ILE A 44 22.12 -26.32 1.02
N TRP A 45 22.41 -26.29 -0.28
CA TRP A 45 22.25 -27.42 -1.18
C TRP A 45 22.98 -28.66 -0.66
N GLN A 46 24.24 -28.50 -0.26
CA GLN A 46 25.07 -29.58 0.28
C GLN A 46 24.62 -30.01 1.69
N ARG A 47 24.35 -29.05 2.58
CA ARG A 47 24.08 -29.31 4.00
C ARG A 47 22.76 -30.03 4.23
N PHE A 48 21.74 -29.70 3.44
CA PHE A 48 20.43 -30.34 3.50
C PHE A 48 20.30 -31.52 2.53
N VAL A 49 21.39 -31.87 1.83
CA VAL A 49 21.45 -33.01 0.89
C VAL A 49 20.32 -32.93 -0.15
N ILE A 50 20.17 -31.73 -0.72
CA ILE A 50 19.12 -31.41 -1.68
C ILE A 50 19.41 -32.12 -3.00
N ARG A 51 18.41 -32.83 -3.50
CA ARG A 51 18.53 -33.68 -4.70
C ARG A 51 18.01 -33.02 -5.95
N THR A 52 17.00 -32.16 -5.82
CA THR A 52 16.37 -31.48 -6.95
C THR A 52 16.12 -30.01 -6.62
N LEU A 53 16.00 -29.17 -7.65
CA LEU A 53 15.68 -27.76 -7.49
C LEU A 53 14.27 -27.57 -6.88
N GLY A 54 13.37 -28.53 -7.04
CA GLY A 54 12.06 -28.61 -6.38
C GLY A 54 12.18 -28.77 -4.86
N GLU A 55 13.05 -29.66 -4.39
CA GLU A 55 13.33 -29.78 -2.95
C GLU A 55 13.95 -28.49 -2.38
N TYR A 56 14.81 -27.83 -3.15
CA TYR A 56 15.33 -26.51 -2.79
C TYR A 56 14.23 -25.44 -2.69
N SER A 57 13.29 -25.45 -3.64
CA SER A 57 12.11 -24.56 -3.63
C SER A 57 11.25 -24.79 -2.40
N ASP A 58 10.95 -26.05 -2.07
CA ASP A 58 10.12 -26.40 -0.91
C ASP A 58 10.79 -25.96 0.39
N LEU A 59 12.11 -26.18 0.53
CA LEU A 59 12.86 -25.71 1.70
C LEU A 59 12.83 -24.19 1.81
N TYR A 60 13.06 -23.48 0.70
CA TYR A 60 13.00 -22.02 0.62
C TYR A 60 11.63 -21.48 1.04
N LEU A 61 10.54 -22.04 0.51
CA LEU A 61 9.18 -21.65 0.87
C LEU A 61 8.87 -21.98 2.35
N LYS A 62 9.32 -23.13 2.84
CA LYS A 62 9.14 -23.53 4.23
C LYS A 62 9.84 -22.58 5.19
N THR A 63 11.05 -22.12 4.86
CA THR A 63 11.75 -21.11 5.66
C THR A 63 10.98 -19.80 5.72
N ASP A 64 10.42 -19.32 4.61
CA ASP A 64 9.60 -18.11 4.60
C ASP A 64 8.34 -18.25 5.47
N VAL A 65 7.66 -19.40 5.40
CA VAL A 65 6.46 -19.69 6.19
C VAL A 65 6.78 -19.79 7.69
N LEU A 66 7.86 -20.47 8.06
CA LEU A 66 8.27 -20.62 9.46
C LEU A 66 8.70 -19.29 10.06
N LEU A 67 9.48 -18.47 9.33
CA LEU A 67 9.84 -17.12 9.75
C LEU A 67 8.59 -16.27 10.01
N LEU A 68 7.58 -16.37 9.14
CA LEU A 68 6.32 -15.67 9.33
C LEU A 68 5.56 -16.16 10.57
N ALA A 69 5.52 -17.48 10.79
CA ALA A 69 4.88 -18.07 11.96
C ALA A 69 5.57 -17.62 13.27
N ASP A 70 6.90 -17.70 13.34
CA ASP A 70 7.70 -17.24 14.48
C ASP A 70 7.46 -15.76 14.79
N VAL A 71 7.33 -14.91 13.77
CA VAL A 71 6.99 -13.49 13.95
C VAL A 71 5.63 -13.32 14.64
N PHE A 72 4.63 -14.12 14.25
CA PHE A 72 3.29 -14.05 14.85
C PHE A 72 3.22 -14.67 16.25
N GLU A 73 3.94 -15.75 16.50
CA GLU A 73 4.03 -16.33 17.84
C GLU A 73 4.70 -15.33 18.80
N ASN A 74 5.84 -14.74 18.41
CA ASN A 74 6.50 -13.70 19.20
C ASN A 74 5.61 -12.46 19.40
N PHE A 75 4.87 -12.04 18.37
CA PHE A 75 3.91 -10.94 18.48
C PHE A 75 2.81 -11.25 19.48
N ARG A 76 2.22 -12.46 19.41
CA ARG A 76 1.14 -12.90 20.29
C ARG A 76 1.62 -13.01 21.73
N ASP A 77 2.77 -13.64 21.95
CA ASP A 77 3.37 -13.77 23.28
C ASP A 77 3.73 -12.41 23.87
N SER A 78 4.27 -11.49 23.06
CA SER A 78 4.52 -10.11 23.49
C SER A 78 3.23 -9.39 23.87
N CYS A 79 2.14 -9.55 23.10
CA CYS A 79 0.85 -8.92 23.41
C CYS A 79 0.22 -9.48 24.70
N ILE A 80 0.28 -10.80 24.89
CA ILE A 80 -0.29 -11.47 26.07
C ILE A 80 0.54 -11.15 27.33
N ASN A 81 1.85 -11.31 27.25
CA ASN A 81 2.75 -11.18 28.41
C ASN A 81 2.97 -9.73 28.85
N SER A 82 3.03 -8.78 27.91
CA SER A 82 3.37 -7.39 28.25
C SER A 82 2.17 -6.56 28.68
N TYR A 83 0.94 -6.91 28.28
CA TYR A 83 -0.19 -5.99 28.46
C TYR A 83 -1.44 -6.59 29.11
N GLY A 84 -1.56 -7.91 29.23
CA GLY A 84 -2.77 -8.54 29.78
C GLY A 84 -4.06 -8.14 29.04
N ILE A 85 -3.94 -7.73 27.77
CA ILE A 85 -5.06 -7.26 26.97
C ILE A 85 -5.79 -8.47 26.38
N ASN A 86 -7.08 -8.57 26.68
CA ASN A 86 -7.97 -9.51 26.03
C ASN A 86 -8.69 -8.78 24.88
N PHE A 87 -8.41 -9.18 23.64
CA PHE A 87 -9.04 -8.58 22.47
C PHE A 87 -10.49 -9.05 22.34
N GLU A 88 -11.43 -8.11 22.27
CA GLU A 88 -12.83 -8.41 21.95
C GLU A 88 -12.97 -8.62 20.44
N LEU A 89 -13.60 -9.72 20.04
CA LEU A 89 -13.93 -9.97 18.65
C LEU A 89 -15.23 -9.24 18.28
N LEU A 90 -15.24 -8.60 17.11
CA LEU A 90 -16.47 -8.08 16.53
C LEU A 90 -17.34 -9.24 16.05
N THR A 91 -18.41 -9.53 16.77
CA THR A 91 -19.39 -10.57 16.40
C THR A 91 -20.60 -10.01 15.66
N ASP A 92 -20.84 -8.70 15.74
CA ASP A 92 -21.91 -8.01 15.02
C ASP A 92 -21.46 -7.71 13.57
N ILE A 93 -22.15 -8.33 12.61
CA ILE A 93 -21.87 -8.15 11.18
C ILE A 93 -22.03 -6.69 10.72
N ASP A 94 -22.92 -5.92 11.33
CA ASP A 94 -23.11 -4.51 10.99
C ASP A 94 -21.90 -3.67 11.42
N MET A 95 -21.29 -3.98 12.57
CA MET A 95 -20.04 -3.32 13.02
C MET A 95 -18.88 -3.67 12.09
N VAL A 96 -18.77 -4.94 11.67
CA VAL A 96 -17.74 -5.38 10.72
C VAL A 96 -17.87 -4.63 9.39
N MET A 97 -19.06 -4.67 8.77
CA MET A 97 -19.30 -3.97 7.50
C MET A 97 -19.11 -2.44 7.63
N TYR A 98 -19.49 -1.87 8.77
CA TYR A 98 -19.31 -0.46 9.07
C TYR A 98 -17.82 -0.06 9.10
N ILE A 99 -16.99 -0.82 9.82
CA ILE A 99 -15.54 -0.58 9.91
C ILE A 99 -14.89 -0.79 8.55
N GLU A 100 -15.20 -1.88 7.85
CA GLU A 100 -14.63 -2.17 6.53
C GLU A 100 -14.93 -1.06 5.52
N ARG A 101 -16.14 -0.51 5.55
CA ARG A 101 -16.53 0.64 4.72
C ARG A 101 -15.75 1.92 5.08
N GLY A 102 -15.13 2.01 6.26
CA GLY A 102 -14.24 3.10 6.66
C GLY A 102 -12.77 2.90 6.27
N ILE A 103 -12.35 1.68 5.91
CA ILE A 103 -10.95 1.38 5.57
C ILE A 103 -10.56 2.02 4.24
N ARG A 104 -9.44 2.73 4.20
CA ARG A 104 -8.85 3.35 3.01
C ARG A 104 -7.37 2.96 2.91
N GLY A 105 -6.88 2.81 1.68
CA GLY A 105 -5.45 2.62 1.43
C GLY A 105 -4.68 3.93 1.43
N GLY A 106 -3.38 3.85 1.11
CA GLY A 106 -2.54 5.03 0.92
C GLY A 106 -3.01 5.90 -0.23
N LEU A 107 -3.03 7.23 -0.01
CA LEU A 107 -3.32 8.19 -1.06
C LEU A 107 -2.10 8.32 -1.98
N SER A 108 -2.30 8.06 -3.27
CA SER A 108 -1.29 8.28 -4.31
C SER A 108 -1.90 9.15 -5.39
N GLN A 109 -1.37 10.36 -5.55
CA GLN A 109 -1.86 11.36 -6.50
C GLN A 109 -0.72 12.32 -6.89
N CYS A 110 -0.85 12.95 -8.06
CA CYS A 110 0.02 14.02 -8.52
C CYS A 110 -0.79 15.33 -8.56
N SER A 111 -0.48 16.30 -7.70
CA SER A 111 -1.22 17.58 -7.67
C SER A 111 -0.60 18.61 -8.62
N ASN A 112 0.73 18.69 -8.63
CA ASN A 112 1.51 19.50 -9.56
C ASN A 112 2.33 18.57 -10.44
N ARG A 113 2.10 18.62 -11.76
CA ARG A 113 2.68 17.66 -12.70
C ARG A 113 4.02 18.10 -13.28
N TYR A 114 4.31 19.40 -13.23
CA TYR A 114 5.57 19.97 -13.69
C TYR A 114 6.03 21.08 -12.75
N VAL A 115 7.31 21.04 -12.39
CA VAL A 115 7.97 22.11 -11.65
C VAL A 115 9.39 22.23 -12.20
N GLN A 116 9.78 23.45 -12.58
CA GLN A 116 11.15 23.78 -12.96
C GLN A 116 11.79 24.65 -11.88
N THR A 117 12.95 24.24 -11.37
CA THR A 117 13.70 25.00 -10.38
C THR A 117 14.77 25.87 -10.99
N ASN A 118 15.07 26.98 -10.33
CA ASN A 118 16.19 27.85 -10.65
C ASN A 118 17.26 27.71 -9.55
N ASN A 119 18.25 26.84 -9.73
CA ASN A 119 19.34 26.72 -8.78
C ASN A 119 20.70 26.80 -9.47
N LYS A 120 21.69 27.34 -8.73
CA LYS A 120 23.06 27.60 -9.22
C LYS A 120 23.84 26.38 -9.71
N TYR A 121 23.34 25.17 -9.48
CA TYR A 121 23.98 23.93 -9.91
C TYR A 121 23.45 23.45 -11.28
N MET A 122 22.42 24.10 -11.83
CA MET A 122 21.86 23.79 -13.13
C MET A 122 22.50 24.62 -14.25
N GLN A 123 22.65 24.03 -15.43
CA GLN A 123 23.15 24.74 -16.62
C GLN A 123 22.23 25.90 -17.04
N SER A 124 20.93 25.77 -16.79
CA SER A 124 19.90 26.77 -17.10
C SER A 124 19.70 27.83 -16.00
N TYR A 125 20.66 27.99 -15.09
CA TYR A 125 20.55 28.91 -13.96
C TYR A 125 20.49 30.37 -14.42
N ASP A 126 19.51 31.10 -13.89
CA ASP A 126 19.33 32.52 -14.14
C ASP A 126 19.51 33.30 -12.82
N PRO A 127 20.62 34.06 -12.67
CA PRO A 127 20.87 34.82 -11.45
C PRO A 127 19.90 35.99 -11.23
N SER A 128 19.11 36.37 -12.25
CA SER A 128 18.08 37.40 -12.12
C SER A 128 16.78 36.89 -11.48
N LYS A 129 16.58 35.57 -11.45
CA LYS A 129 15.40 34.92 -10.84
C LYS A 129 15.69 34.44 -9.42
N PRO A 130 14.68 34.39 -8.54
CA PRO A 130 14.84 33.79 -7.21
C PRO A 130 15.38 32.36 -7.29
N SER A 131 16.22 31.98 -6.33
CA SER A 131 16.68 30.59 -6.23
C SER A 131 15.57 29.68 -5.72
N SER A 132 15.40 28.51 -6.35
CA SER A 132 14.43 27.49 -5.95
C SER A 132 15.02 26.08 -6.07
N TYR A 133 14.53 25.16 -5.25
CA TYR A 133 15.02 23.78 -5.13
C TYR A 133 13.85 22.81 -5.00
N LEU A 134 14.03 21.58 -5.49
CA LEU A 134 13.13 20.46 -5.21
C LEU A 134 13.65 19.71 -3.99
N MET A 135 12.74 19.35 -3.10
CA MET A 135 13.08 18.60 -1.90
C MET A 135 12.20 17.35 -1.84
N TYR A 136 12.86 16.21 -1.65
CA TYR A 136 12.20 14.93 -1.45
C TYR A 136 12.09 14.67 0.04
N TYR A 137 10.87 14.39 0.49
CA TYR A 137 10.57 14.01 1.86
C TYR A 137 10.04 12.58 1.89
N ASP A 138 10.61 11.76 2.77
CA ASP A 138 10.13 10.42 3.07
C ASP A 138 9.99 10.27 4.58
N VAL A 139 8.81 9.79 5.02
CA VAL A 139 8.51 9.63 6.43
C VAL A 139 8.98 8.26 6.88
N ASN A 140 9.97 8.25 7.76
CA ASN A 140 10.50 7.02 8.33
C ASN A 140 9.43 6.30 9.18
N ASN A 141 9.15 5.05 8.85
CA ASN A 141 8.28 4.15 9.62
C ASN A 141 6.86 4.71 9.89
N LEU A 142 6.23 5.30 8.86
CA LEU A 142 4.90 5.91 8.95
C LEU A 142 3.84 5.01 9.62
N TYR A 143 3.74 3.73 9.20
CA TYR A 143 2.79 2.78 9.80
C TYR A 143 3.17 2.40 11.23
N GLY A 144 4.47 2.29 11.54
CA GLY A 144 4.93 2.07 12.91
C GLY A 144 4.47 3.19 13.85
N TRP A 145 4.66 4.46 13.44
CA TRP A 145 4.17 5.60 14.22
C TRP A 145 2.65 5.56 14.43
N ALA A 146 1.89 5.19 13.39
CA ALA A 146 0.44 5.06 13.49
C ALA A 146 0.02 3.91 14.43
N MET A 147 0.77 2.80 14.43
CA MET A 147 0.56 1.67 15.32
C MET A 147 0.91 1.99 16.78
N CYS A 148 1.78 2.98 17.04
CA CYS A 148 2.04 3.49 18.39
C CYS A 148 0.91 4.36 18.96
N GLN A 149 -0.07 4.76 18.15
CA GLN A 149 -1.21 5.55 18.63
C GLN A 149 -2.19 4.69 19.45
N PRO A 150 -3.11 5.30 20.22
CA PRO A 150 -4.20 4.55 20.84
C PRO A 150 -5.04 3.80 19.78
N LEU A 151 -5.06 2.47 19.86
CA LEU A 151 -5.78 1.59 18.95
C LEU A 151 -6.93 0.88 19.69
N PRO A 152 -8.04 0.57 19.00
CA PRO A 152 -9.16 -0.18 19.57
C PRO A 152 -8.73 -1.56 20.04
N TYR A 153 -9.29 -2.04 21.16
CA TYR A 153 -9.08 -3.43 21.62
C TYR A 153 -10.32 -4.11 22.22
N ALA A 154 -11.28 -3.36 22.76
CA ALA A 154 -12.47 -3.93 23.39
C ALA A 154 -13.64 -2.92 23.53
N GLU A 155 -14.72 -3.36 24.14
CA GLU A 155 -15.93 -2.62 24.47
C GLU A 155 -16.60 -1.96 23.25
N PHE A 156 -16.73 -2.71 22.16
CA PHE A 156 -17.34 -2.20 20.93
C PHE A 156 -18.86 -2.07 21.12
N ARG A 157 -19.35 -0.83 21.12
CA ARG A 157 -20.78 -0.55 21.34
C ARG A 157 -21.28 0.59 20.46
N TRP A 158 -22.47 0.42 19.90
CA TRP A 158 -23.20 1.53 19.31
C TRP A 158 -23.59 2.53 20.39
N VAL A 159 -23.51 3.82 20.06
CA VAL A 159 -24.05 4.88 20.92
C VAL A 159 -25.53 5.07 20.56
N ASP A 160 -26.41 4.98 21.57
CA ASP A 160 -27.86 5.01 21.38
C ASP A 160 -28.37 6.40 20.94
N ASP A 161 -27.86 7.48 21.54
CA ASP A 161 -28.23 8.86 21.20
C ASP A 161 -27.03 9.64 20.68
N THR A 162 -27.11 10.08 19.43
CA THR A 162 -26.08 10.84 18.72
C THR A 162 -26.43 12.32 18.55
N SER A 163 -27.60 12.76 19.01
CA SER A 163 -28.15 14.10 18.74
C SER A 163 -27.25 15.23 19.26
N ASN A 164 -26.59 15.02 20.40
CA ASN A 164 -25.70 15.99 21.05
C ASN A 164 -24.24 15.51 21.09
N PHE A 165 -23.84 14.61 20.18
CA PHE A 165 -22.49 14.07 20.19
C PHE A 165 -21.47 15.11 19.71
N ASP A 166 -20.68 15.66 20.64
CA ASP A 166 -19.58 16.56 20.31
C ASP A 166 -18.25 15.80 20.17
N VAL A 167 -17.83 15.61 18.93
CA VAL A 167 -16.54 14.97 18.62
C VAL A 167 -15.34 15.81 19.08
N ASN A 168 -15.46 17.13 19.17
CA ASN A 168 -14.36 18.03 19.52
C ASN A 168 -14.10 18.08 21.03
N ALA A 169 -15.07 17.68 21.86
CA ALA A 169 -14.91 17.54 23.31
C ALA A 169 -14.06 16.33 23.71
N ILE A 170 -13.76 15.40 22.79
CA ILE A 170 -12.99 14.19 23.09
C ILE A 170 -11.50 14.54 23.21
N ALA A 171 -10.92 14.26 24.38
CA ALA A 171 -9.51 14.49 24.65
C ALA A 171 -8.59 13.56 23.81
N PRO A 172 -7.41 14.02 23.36
CA PRO A 172 -6.48 13.21 22.58
C PRO A 172 -5.98 11.93 23.28
N ASP A 173 -5.95 11.94 24.61
CA ASP A 173 -5.50 10.87 25.50
C ASP A 173 -6.66 10.06 26.11
N SER A 174 -7.88 10.26 25.63
CA SER A 174 -9.07 9.52 26.06
C SER A 174 -8.87 8.02 25.94
N SER A 175 -9.19 7.27 27.00
CA SER A 175 -9.24 5.79 26.98
C SER A 175 -10.37 5.23 26.12
N LYS A 176 -11.28 6.08 25.65
CA LYS A 176 -12.36 5.74 24.72
C LYS A 176 -12.16 6.42 23.38
N GLY A 177 -12.29 5.64 22.31
CA GLY A 177 -12.26 6.10 20.93
C GLY A 177 -13.60 5.91 20.23
N TYR A 178 -13.74 6.56 19.08
CA TYR A 178 -14.97 6.56 18.30
C TYR A 178 -14.72 6.50 16.78
N ILE A 179 -15.59 5.80 16.06
CA ILE A 179 -15.71 5.87 14.61
C ILE A 179 -17.13 6.33 14.28
N LEU A 180 -17.27 7.35 13.44
CA LEU A 180 -18.54 8.00 13.13
C LEU A 180 -18.89 7.85 11.65
N GLU A 181 -20.18 7.68 11.35
CA GLU A 181 -20.74 7.86 10.00
C GLU A 181 -21.38 9.23 9.94
N VAL A 182 -20.81 10.12 9.12
CA VAL A 182 -21.18 11.54 9.08
C VAL A 182 -21.44 12.05 7.68
N ASP A 183 -22.27 13.08 7.57
CA ASP A 183 -22.30 13.95 6.40
C ASP A 183 -21.38 15.16 6.64
N LEU A 184 -20.46 15.41 5.72
CA LEU A 184 -19.54 16.54 5.75
C LEU A 184 -19.83 17.47 4.58
N GLU A 185 -20.08 18.74 4.89
CA GLU A 185 -20.04 19.80 3.91
C GLU A 185 -18.57 20.22 3.69
N TYR A 186 -18.21 20.43 2.43
CA TYR A 186 -16.90 20.94 2.01
C TYR A 186 -17.06 22.37 1.47
N PRO A 187 -16.89 23.41 2.31
CA PRO A 187 -17.13 24.78 1.89
C PRO A 187 -16.24 25.22 0.72
N GLN A 188 -16.83 25.94 -0.23
CA GLN A 188 -16.15 26.41 -1.44
C GLN A 188 -14.90 27.25 -1.14
N GLN A 189 -14.92 28.07 -0.09
CA GLN A 189 -13.77 28.89 0.30
C GLN A 189 -12.52 28.07 0.69
N LEU A 190 -12.65 26.76 0.94
CA LEU A 190 -11.53 25.88 1.27
C LEU A 190 -10.91 25.19 0.05
N HIS A 191 -11.52 25.35 -1.14
CA HIS A 191 -11.11 24.60 -2.33
C HIS A 191 -9.65 24.90 -2.71
N ASP A 192 -9.26 26.17 -2.79
CA ASP A 192 -7.88 26.57 -3.09
C ASP A 192 -6.91 26.13 -1.98
N ALA A 193 -7.29 26.35 -0.72
CA ALA A 193 -6.45 26.00 0.43
C ALA A 193 -6.18 24.49 0.52
N HIS A 194 -7.13 23.67 0.09
CA HIS A 194 -7.03 22.21 0.14
C HIS A 194 -6.74 21.58 -1.23
N VAL A 195 -6.36 22.37 -2.24
CA VAL A 195 -6.19 21.89 -3.63
C VAL A 195 -5.25 20.68 -3.72
N ASN A 196 -4.14 20.71 -2.99
CA ASN A 196 -3.13 19.67 -3.03
C ASN A 196 -3.52 18.45 -2.20
N HIS A 197 -4.17 18.63 -1.05
CA HIS A 197 -4.50 17.54 -0.14
C HIS A 197 -5.94 17.66 0.39
N PRO A 198 -6.97 17.42 -0.44
CA PRO A 198 -8.34 17.39 0.03
C PRO A 198 -8.56 16.31 1.09
N PHE A 199 -9.36 16.64 2.10
CA PHE A 199 -9.69 15.72 3.19
C PHE A 199 -10.70 14.64 2.75
N CYS A 200 -10.74 13.54 3.53
CA CYS A 200 -11.73 12.48 3.41
C CYS A 200 -11.79 11.82 2.01
N PRO A 201 -10.70 11.23 1.51
CA PRO A 201 -10.72 10.58 0.20
C PRO A 201 -11.74 9.44 0.15
N THR A 202 -12.37 9.27 -1.02
CA THR A 202 -13.43 8.29 -1.28
C THR A 202 -12.98 7.30 -2.34
N ARG A 203 -13.37 6.03 -2.18
CA ARG A 203 -13.20 5.03 -3.24
C ARG A 203 -14.41 5.15 -4.18
N ASP A 204 -14.20 5.70 -5.37
CA ASP A 204 -15.26 5.97 -6.33
C ASP A 204 -14.71 5.99 -7.77
N LYS A 205 -15.60 6.00 -8.75
CA LYS A 205 -15.26 6.11 -10.17
C LYS A 205 -15.01 7.57 -10.51
N PRO A 206 -13.82 7.91 -11.03
CA PRO A 206 -13.64 9.26 -11.57
C PRO A 206 -14.58 9.52 -12.76
N PRO A 207 -14.92 10.79 -13.03
CA PRO A 207 -15.84 11.15 -14.11
C PRO A 207 -15.46 10.51 -15.45
N GLY A 208 -16.42 9.84 -16.08
CA GLY A 208 -16.22 9.14 -17.37
C GLY A 208 -15.39 7.85 -17.31
N LYS A 209 -14.98 7.38 -16.12
CA LYS A 209 -14.21 6.13 -15.96
C LYS A 209 -15.05 5.02 -15.33
N ARG A 210 -14.64 3.76 -15.58
CA ARG A 210 -15.35 2.55 -15.10
C ARG A 210 -14.75 1.95 -13.84
N GLN A 211 -13.47 2.22 -13.57
CA GLN A 211 -12.70 1.61 -12.49
C GLN A 211 -12.72 2.52 -11.25
N ASP A 212 -12.93 1.93 -10.08
CA ASP A 212 -12.87 2.67 -8.83
C ASP A 212 -11.43 3.06 -8.51
N LYS A 213 -11.25 4.27 -8.01
CA LYS A 213 -9.97 4.78 -7.50
C LYS A 213 -10.19 5.45 -6.15
N LEU A 214 -9.12 5.57 -5.36
CA LEU A 214 -9.14 6.42 -4.18
C LEU A 214 -8.95 7.88 -4.64
N LEU A 215 -10.00 8.67 -4.54
CA LEU A 215 -10.09 10.04 -5.02
C LEU A 215 -10.06 11.02 -3.84
N ALA A 216 -9.11 11.96 -3.85
CA ALA A 216 -9.14 13.12 -2.95
C ALA A 216 -9.86 14.27 -3.66
N THR A 217 -11.11 14.50 -3.28
CA THR A 217 -12.01 15.45 -3.94
C THR A 217 -12.56 16.47 -2.95
N VAL A 218 -13.06 17.59 -3.46
CA VAL A 218 -13.73 18.62 -2.66
C VAL A 218 -15.25 18.51 -2.71
N TYR A 219 -15.79 17.34 -3.09
CA TYR A 219 -17.23 17.06 -2.92
C TYR A 219 -17.60 17.04 -1.43
N ASP A 220 -18.85 17.41 -1.14
CA ASP A 220 -19.49 17.01 0.11
C ASP A 220 -19.41 15.49 0.28
N LYS A 221 -19.27 15.04 1.52
CA LYS A 221 -19.23 13.62 1.84
C LYS A 221 -20.55 13.23 2.47
N LYS A 222 -21.15 12.15 1.99
CA LYS A 222 -22.38 11.58 2.54
C LYS A 222 -22.10 10.25 3.18
N ARG A 223 -22.62 10.04 4.39
CA ARG A 223 -22.47 8.79 5.16
C ARG A 223 -21.01 8.29 5.22
N TYR A 224 -20.07 9.21 5.36
CA TYR A 224 -18.65 8.93 5.38
C TYR A 224 -18.24 8.36 6.73
N VAL A 225 -17.63 7.17 6.74
CA VAL A 225 -17.12 6.53 7.95
C VAL A 225 -15.71 7.04 8.24
N ILE A 226 -15.52 7.64 9.42
CA ILE A 226 -14.28 8.32 9.80
C ILE A 226 -13.95 8.13 11.28
N HIS A 227 -12.67 7.96 11.58
CA HIS A 227 -12.16 7.93 12.94
C HIS A 227 -12.24 9.34 13.58
N TYR A 228 -12.61 9.43 14.86
CA TYR A 228 -12.85 10.71 15.53
C TYR A 228 -11.68 11.71 15.43
N ARG A 229 -10.43 11.25 15.55
CA ARG A 229 -9.24 12.12 15.43
C ARG A 229 -9.14 12.76 14.03
N ASN A 230 -9.46 12.01 12.99
CA ASN A 230 -9.46 12.53 11.62
C ASN A 230 -10.61 13.51 11.41
N LEU A 231 -11.77 13.26 12.04
CA LEU A 231 -12.90 14.18 12.00
C LEU A 231 -12.61 15.50 12.73
N GLN A 232 -11.95 15.44 13.89
CA GLN A 232 -11.43 16.63 14.59
C GLN A 232 -10.45 17.41 13.70
N GLN A 233 -9.55 16.73 13.00
CA GLN A 233 -8.65 17.39 12.05
C GLN A 233 -9.41 18.07 10.91
N CYS A 234 -10.41 17.39 10.32
CA CYS A 234 -11.23 17.94 9.24
C CYS A 234 -11.97 19.21 9.69
N THR A 235 -12.60 19.16 10.87
CA THR A 235 -13.37 20.30 11.42
C THR A 235 -12.49 21.47 11.83
N ARG A 236 -11.30 21.23 12.39
CA ARG A 236 -10.29 22.27 12.63
C ARG A 236 -9.81 22.95 11.34
N ASN A 237 -9.85 22.24 10.22
CA ASN A 237 -9.53 22.78 8.89
C ASN A 237 -10.79 23.27 8.14
N GLY A 238 -11.91 23.49 8.83
CA GLY A 238 -13.06 24.20 8.31
C GLY A 238 -14.14 23.34 7.63
N LEU A 239 -13.96 22.02 7.51
CA LEU A 239 -15.05 21.14 7.09
C LEU A 239 -16.17 21.15 8.14
N ARG A 240 -17.43 21.07 7.70
CA ARG A 240 -18.59 21.18 8.60
C ARG A 240 -19.33 19.86 8.68
N VAL A 241 -19.56 19.37 9.89
CA VAL A 241 -20.43 18.21 10.13
C VAL A 241 -21.88 18.70 10.01
N THR A 242 -22.61 18.16 9.05
CA THR A 242 -24.03 18.50 8.85
C THR A 242 -24.96 17.48 9.48
N LYS A 243 -24.51 16.22 9.62
CA LYS A 243 -25.26 15.14 10.27
C LYS A 243 -24.34 14.05 10.80
N ILE A 244 -24.65 13.53 11.98
CA ILE A 244 -24.08 12.29 12.53
C ILE A 244 -25.16 11.21 12.44
N HIS A 245 -24.89 10.12 11.72
CA HIS A 245 -25.85 9.03 11.53
C HIS A 245 -25.67 7.92 12.57
N ARG A 246 -24.43 7.50 12.81
CA ARG A 246 -24.08 6.42 13.74
C ARG A 246 -22.73 6.71 14.38
N VAL A 247 -22.56 6.26 15.61
CA VAL A 247 -21.30 6.33 16.34
C VAL A 247 -21.01 4.97 16.97
N LEU A 248 -19.84 4.42 16.64
CA LEU A 248 -19.29 3.24 17.28
C LEU A 248 -18.27 3.69 18.32
N LYS A 249 -18.46 3.33 19.58
CA LYS A 249 -17.55 3.58 20.69
C LYS A 249 -16.74 2.31 20.99
N PHE A 250 -15.49 2.49 21.43
CA PHE A 250 -14.61 1.41 21.86
C PHE A 250 -13.61 1.87 22.92
N ALA A 251 -13.06 0.92 23.68
CA ALA A 251 -11.85 1.12 24.48
C ALA A 251 -10.61 1.12 23.58
N GLN A 252 -9.68 2.04 23.85
CA GLN A 252 -8.42 2.16 23.11
C GLN A 252 -7.25 2.40 24.07
N SER A 253 -6.06 1.95 23.68
CA SER A 253 -4.79 2.21 24.36
C SER A 253 -3.63 2.05 23.36
N PRO A 254 -2.44 2.61 23.61
CA PRO A 254 -1.28 2.46 22.72
C PRO A 254 -0.63 1.07 22.88
N TRP A 255 -1.43 0.00 22.88
CA TRP A 255 -1.00 -1.37 23.22
C TRP A 255 0.01 -1.99 22.26
N LEU A 256 0.14 -1.43 21.06
CA LEU A 256 1.12 -1.89 20.07
C LEU A 256 2.43 -1.08 20.13
N CYS A 257 2.48 0.00 20.92
CA CYS A 257 3.59 0.94 20.93
C CYS A 257 4.91 0.28 21.34
N ASP A 258 4.97 -0.43 22.48
CA ASP A 258 6.27 -0.95 22.95
C ASP A 258 6.79 -2.07 22.04
N TYR A 259 5.92 -2.82 21.36
CA TYR A 259 6.34 -3.80 20.35
C TYR A 259 7.00 -3.11 19.15
N ILE A 260 6.39 -2.03 18.65
CA ILE A 260 6.96 -1.25 17.53
C ILE A 260 8.27 -0.56 17.96
N GLU A 261 8.33 -0.03 19.17
CA GLU A 261 9.55 0.58 19.70
C GLU A 261 10.66 -0.46 19.89
N LEU A 262 10.36 -1.65 20.39
CA LEU A 262 11.31 -2.74 20.55
C LEU A 262 11.93 -3.12 19.20
N ASN A 263 11.08 -3.35 18.18
CA ASN A 263 11.55 -3.65 16.83
C ASN A 263 12.34 -2.49 16.23
N THR A 264 11.95 -1.25 16.51
CA THR A 264 12.69 -0.07 16.06
C THR A 264 14.09 -0.01 16.70
N ARG A 265 14.20 -0.28 18.01
CA ARG A 265 15.49 -0.33 18.72
C ARG A 265 16.38 -1.44 18.16
N PHE A 266 15.83 -2.64 17.95
CA PHE A 266 16.58 -3.74 17.35
C PHE A 266 17.02 -3.42 15.92
N ARG A 267 16.16 -2.79 15.11
CA ARG A 267 16.52 -2.34 13.77
C ARG A 267 17.65 -1.31 13.77
N THR A 268 17.66 -0.39 14.73
CA THR A 268 18.72 0.61 14.87
C THR A 268 20.05 0.00 15.33
N ALA A 269 20.00 -1.02 16.19
CA ALA A 269 21.18 -1.74 16.68
C ALA A 269 21.76 -2.74 15.66
N ALA A 270 20.94 -3.19 14.70
CA ALA A 270 21.31 -4.16 13.68
C ALA A 270 22.52 -3.72 12.84
N LYS A 271 23.48 -4.63 12.70
CA LYS A 271 24.74 -4.36 11.99
C LYS A 271 24.73 -4.85 10.54
N ASN A 272 23.83 -5.77 10.22
CA ASN A 272 23.68 -6.33 8.89
C ASN A 272 22.30 -6.04 8.30
N ASP A 273 22.18 -6.12 6.98
CA ASP A 273 20.95 -5.77 6.27
C ASP A 273 19.85 -6.81 6.49
N PHE A 274 20.21 -8.07 6.76
CA PHE A 274 19.25 -9.12 7.11
C PHE A 274 18.45 -8.75 8.37
N GLU A 275 19.12 -8.44 9.49
CA GLU A 275 18.50 -8.02 10.73
C GLU A 275 17.66 -6.75 10.56
N LYS A 276 18.20 -5.75 9.85
CA LYS A 276 17.44 -4.52 9.56
C LYS A 276 16.14 -4.80 8.82
N ASN A 277 16.19 -5.71 7.84
CA ASN A 277 15.02 -6.11 7.06
C ASN A 277 14.06 -6.97 7.87
N LEU A 278 14.55 -7.85 8.74
CA LEU A 278 13.73 -8.67 9.63
C LEU A 278 12.88 -7.81 10.56
N TYR A 279 13.48 -6.87 11.29
CA TYR A 279 12.74 -6.01 12.22
C TYR A 279 11.81 -5.02 11.49
N LYS A 280 12.15 -4.62 10.26
CA LYS A 280 11.24 -3.86 9.39
C LYS A 280 10.03 -4.72 8.99
N LEU A 281 10.26 -5.97 8.62
CA LEU A 281 9.23 -6.90 8.19
C LEU A 281 8.26 -7.22 9.34
N MET A 282 8.78 -7.43 10.56
CA MET A 282 7.97 -7.66 11.77
C MET A 282 6.89 -6.59 11.94
N ASN A 283 7.23 -5.31 11.82
CA ASN A 283 6.25 -4.23 11.91
C ASN A 283 5.22 -4.26 10.76
N ASN A 284 5.67 -4.45 9.53
CA ASN A 284 4.80 -4.42 8.35
C ASN A 284 3.80 -5.59 8.30
N VAL A 285 4.25 -6.77 8.71
CA VAL A 285 3.45 -8.00 8.75
C VAL A 285 2.30 -7.87 9.75
N VAL A 286 2.58 -7.34 10.94
CA VAL A 286 1.55 -7.11 11.98
C VAL A 286 0.46 -6.19 11.45
N PHE A 287 0.83 -5.07 10.83
CA PHE A 287 -0.15 -4.18 10.19
C PHE A 287 -1.01 -4.94 9.18
N GLY A 288 -0.36 -5.58 8.18
CA GLY A 288 -1.07 -6.24 7.08
C GLY A 288 -2.02 -7.35 7.53
N LYS A 289 -1.67 -8.08 8.59
CA LYS A 289 -2.49 -9.17 9.11
C LYS A 289 -3.68 -8.71 9.92
N ILE A 290 -3.52 -7.67 10.73
CA ILE A 290 -4.61 -7.13 11.57
C ILE A 290 -5.75 -6.56 10.69
N ILE A 291 -5.41 -6.02 9.52
CA ILE A 291 -6.40 -5.46 8.57
C ILE A 291 -6.72 -6.40 7.40
N GLU A 292 -6.31 -7.67 7.46
CA GLU A 292 -6.55 -8.64 6.39
C GLU A 292 -8.05 -8.95 6.25
N ASN A 293 -8.57 -8.83 5.02
CA ASN A 293 -9.95 -9.24 4.72
C ASN A 293 -9.97 -10.69 4.23
N VAL A 294 -10.31 -11.60 5.13
CA VAL A 294 -10.39 -13.05 4.88
C VAL A 294 -11.39 -13.44 3.78
N ARG A 295 -12.38 -12.60 3.46
CA ARG A 295 -13.34 -12.88 2.37
C ARG A 295 -12.71 -12.77 0.98
N ASN A 296 -11.52 -12.18 0.88
CA ASN A 296 -10.76 -12.12 -0.36
C ASN A 296 -9.89 -13.38 -0.57
N HIS A 297 -9.87 -14.33 0.37
CA HIS A 297 -9.15 -15.59 0.19
C HIS A 297 -9.75 -16.37 -0.97
N VAL A 298 -8.89 -16.89 -1.84
CA VAL A 298 -9.25 -17.69 -3.00
C VAL A 298 -8.51 -19.01 -2.94
N ASP A 299 -9.23 -20.11 -3.16
CA ASP A 299 -8.60 -21.41 -3.34
C ASP A 299 -7.87 -21.43 -4.69
N VAL A 300 -6.54 -21.57 -4.64
CA VAL A 300 -5.70 -21.72 -5.83
C VAL A 300 -5.39 -23.19 -6.02
N LYS A 301 -5.82 -23.76 -7.15
CA LYS A 301 -5.44 -25.11 -7.59
C LYS A 301 -4.41 -24.99 -8.72
N LEU A 302 -3.19 -25.43 -8.46
CA LEU A 302 -2.13 -25.51 -9.48
C LEU A 302 -2.34 -26.80 -10.29
N LEU A 303 -2.57 -26.67 -11.61
CA LEU A 303 -2.67 -27.80 -12.53
C LEU A 303 -1.33 -28.00 -13.23
N THR A 304 -0.73 -29.19 -13.08
CA THR A 304 0.60 -29.52 -13.60
C THR A 304 0.59 -30.26 -14.95
N LYS A 305 -0.59 -30.62 -15.50
CA LYS A 305 -0.74 -31.23 -16.83
C LYS A 305 -2.00 -30.71 -17.53
N TRP A 306 -1.88 -30.31 -18.80
CA TRP A 306 -2.95 -29.71 -19.60
C TRP A 306 -3.05 -30.36 -20.99
N ASN A 307 -4.17 -31.04 -21.28
CA ASN A 307 -4.41 -31.78 -22.52
C ASN A 307 -5.51 -31.11 -23.37
N GLY A 308 -5.22 -30.04 -24.11
CA GLY A 308 -6.21 -29.49 -25.07
C GLY A 308 -5.82 -28.21 -25.83
N PRO A 309 -6.50 -27.91 -26.97
CA PRO A 309 -5.91 -27.24 -28.14
C PRO A 309 -6.17 -25.73 -28.27
N TYR A 310 -6.23 -24.98 -27.17
CA TYR A 310 -6.14 -23.52 -27.21
C TYR A 310 -4.92 -23.08 -26.42
N GLY A 311 -3.81 -22.96 -27.17
CA GLY A 311 -2.48 -22.68 -26.67
C GLY A 311 -2.41 -21.33 -25.97
N ALA A 312 -2.20 -21.36 -24.66
CA ALA A 312 -1.66 -20.24 -23.94
C ALA A 312 -0.15 -20.21 -24.17
N GLU A 313 0.33 -19.16 -24.82
CA GLU A 313 1.73 -18.72 -24.79
C GLU A 313 2.12 -18.47 -23.32
N ALA A 314 2.65 -19.50 -22.67
CA ALA A 314 3.33 -19.44 -21.37
C ALA A 314 4.84 -19.31 -21.65
N MET A 315 5.47 -18.25 -21.12
CA MET A 315 6.05 -17.26 -22.03
C MET A 315 6.08 -15.84 -21.48
N LYS A 316 6.19 -15.58 -20.17
CA LYS A 316 6.47 -14.21 -19.71
C LYS A 316 7.56 -14.20 -18.65
N SER A 317 8.76 -13.79 -19.08
CA SER A 317 9.72 -13.14 -18.21
C SER A 317 9.10 -11.85 -17.66
N ASN A 318 9.45 -11.49 -16.43
CA ASN A 318 9.24 -10.13 -15.96
C ASN A 318 10.12 -9.21 -16.83
N VAL A 319 9.57 -8.64 -17.89
CA VAL A 319 10.20 -7.48 -18.53
C VAL A 319 9.76 -6.24 -17.76
N VAL A 320 10.32 -6.06 -16.57
CA VAL A 320 10.51 -4.71 -16.04
C VAL A 320 11.97 -4.35 -16.25
N THR A 321 12.40 -4.32 -17.51
CA THR A 321 13.51 -3.46 -17.85
C THR A 321 13.04 -2.03 -17.58
N ARG A 322 13.77 -1.28 -16.74
CA ARG A 322 13.59 0.17 -16.55
C ARG A 322 13.77 0.89 -17.88
N THR A 323 12.73 0.88 -18.70
CA THR A 323 12.68 1.44 -20.06
C THR A 323 11.97 2.78 -20.09
N ILE A 324 11.52 3.28 -18.94
CA ILE A 324 10.97 4.62 -18.81
C ILE A 324 12.10 5.53 -18.32
N VAL A 325 12.54 6.44 -19.17
CA VAL A 325 13.50 7.49 -18.85
C VAL A 325 12.80 8.84 -18.71
N PHE A 326 13.54 9.86 -18.26
CA PHE A 326 12.98 11.20 -18.08
C PHE A 326 12.45 11.79 -19.41
N ASP A 327 13.11 11.51 -20.52
CA ASP A 327 12.68 12.00 -21.84
C ASP A 327 11.33 11.41 -22.27
N ASP A 328 11.06 10.13 -21.94
CA ASP A 328 9.75 9.51 -22.17
C ASP A 328 8.64 10.25 -21.41
N TYR A 329 8.94 10.69 -20.18
CA TYR A 329 8.00 11.51 -19.39
C TYR A 329 7.75 12.87 -20.03
N MET A 330 8.82 13.57 -20.44
CA MET A 330 8.71 14.88 -21.09
C MET A 330 7.96 14.79 -22.42
N GLN A 331 8.22 13.74 -23.21
CA GLN A 331 7.53 13.50 -24.47
C GLN A 331 6.05 13.21 -24.23
N CYS A 332 5.73 12.30 -23.32
CA CYS A 332 4.35 12.01 -22.92
C CYS A 332 3.60 13.30 -22.53
N LEU A 333 4.20 14.10 -21.64
CA LEU A 333 3.60 15.32 -21.10
C LEU A 333 3.40 16.41 -22.16
N ASN A 334 4.42 16.69 -22.98
CA ASN A 334 4.39 17.79 -23.94
C ASN A 334 3.60 17.42 -25.20
N ASP A 335 3.81 16.22 -25.73
CA ASP A 335 3.21 15.78 -26.99
C ASP A 335 1.82 15.16 -26.79
N HIS A 336 1.38 15.02 -25.54
CA HIS A 336 0.09 14.44 -25.16
C HIS A 336 -0.08 12.99 -25.68
N ILE A 337 0.99 12.20 -25.59
CA ILE A 337 1.03 10.80 -26.08
C ILE A 337 0.95 9.83 -24.90
N GLU A 338 0.04 8.87 -24.97
CA GLU A 338 0.04 7.72 -24.05
C GLU A 338 1.06 6.68 -24.48
N MET A 339 1.84 6.19 -23.52
CA MET A 339 2.78 5.11 -23.75
C MET A 339 2.24 3.84 -23.09
N THR A 340 2.18 2.75 -23.85
CA THR A 340 1.72 1.45 -23.35
C THR A 340 2.86 0.44 -23.23
N ARG A 341 2.66 -0.58 -22.40
CA ARG A 341 3.55 -1.72 -22.21
C ARG A 341 2.74 -2.99 -22.04
N ASP A 342 3.24 -4.08 -22.60
CA ASP A 342 2.65 -5.39 -22.37
C ASP A 342 3.12 -5.94 -21.03
N GLN A 343 2.18 -6.33 -20.18
CA GLN A 343 2.44 -7.03 -18.94
C GLN A 343 1.74 -8.37 -18.97
N SER A 344 2.26 -9.35 -18.22
CA SER A 344 1.43 -10.48 -17.81
C SER A 344 1.00 -10.36 -16.37
N ARG A 345 -0.23 -10.77 -16.14
CA ARG A 345 -0.74 -10.96 -14.78
C ARG A 345 -1.42 -12.30 -14.68
N ILE A 346 -1.30 -12.90 -13.50
CA ILE A 346 -2.15 -14.00 -13.09
C ILE A 346 -3.45 -13.38 -12.58
N THR A 347 -4.58 -13.88 -13.07
CA THR A 347 -5.91 -13.42 -12.64
C THR A 347 -6.77 -14.62 -12.26
N SER A 348 -7.71 -14.41 -11.34
CA SER A 348 -8.73 -15.39 -10.97
C SER A 348 -10.10 -14.91 -11.45
N LYS A 349 -10.88 -15.79 -12.07
CA LYS A 349 -12.30 -15.55 -12.38
C LYS A 349 -13.10 -16.80 -12.01
N LEU A 350 -14.10 -16.64 -11.15
CA LEU A 350 -14.92 -17.75 -10.63
C LEU A 350 -14.04 -18.88 -10.08
N HIS A 351 -13.02 -18.55 -9.28
CA HIS A 351 -12.07 -19.48 -8.67
C HIS A 351 -11.17 -20.25 -9.65
N ASN A 352 -11.14 -19.88 -10.93
CA ASN A 352 -10.18 -20.42 -11.90
C ASN A 352 -9.07 -19.41 -12.17
N VAL A 353 -7.83 -19.85 -12.00
CA VAL A 353 -6.62 -19.04 -12.17
C VAL A 353 -6.06 -19.23 -13.58
N TYR A 354 -5.77 -18.13 -14.26
CA TYR A 354 -5.17 -18.15 -15.60
C TYR A 354 -4.25 -16.94 -15.79
N THR A 355 -3.26 -17.10 -16.66
CA THR A 355 -2.35 -16.02 -17.06
C THR A 355 -2.97 -15.24 -18.21
N VAL A 356 -2.98 -13.92 -18.10
CA VAL A 356 -3.45 -13.00 -19.14
C VAL A 356 -2.28 -12.11 -19.56
N SER A 357 -2.13 -11.92 -20.87
CA SER A 357 -1.34 -10.82 -21.43
C SER A 357 -2.24 -9.59 -21.56
N GLU A 358 -1.81 -8.45 -21.03
CA GLU A 358 -2.58 -7.22 -21.06
C GLU A 358 -1.65 -6.06 -21.43
N THR A 359 -2.03 -5.28 -22.43
CA THR A 359 -1.39 -4.01 -22.74
C THR A 359 -1.87 -2.96 -21.74
N LYS A 360 -0.96 -2.45 -20.91
CA LYS A 360 -1.24 -1.45 -19.88
C LYS A 360 -0.67 -0.09 -20.28
N ILE A 361 -1.40 0.97 -19.96
CA ILE A 361 -0.86 2.33 -20.02
C ILE A 361 0.26 2.45 -18.96
N ALA A 362 1.46 2.77 -19.42
CA ALA A 362 2.66 2.97 -18.61
C ALA A 362 2.86 4.45 -18.25
N LEU A 363 2.65 5.35 -19.20
CA LEU A 363 2.59 6.79 -18.99
C LEU A 363 1.36 7.35 -19.70
N SER A 364 0.68 8.30 -19.05
CA SER A 364 -0.44 9.05 -19.64
C SER A 364 -0.26 10.53 -19.34
N PRO A 365 -0.52 11.41 -20.33
CA PRO A 365 -0.61 12.85 -20.10
C PRO A 365 -1.92 13.22 -19.43
N TYR A 366 -2.83 12.27 -19.19
CA TYR A 366 -4.11 12.51 -18.55
C TYR A 366 -4.06 12.02 -17.10
N ASP A 367 -4.64 12.80 -16.20
CA ASP A 367 -4.96 12.35 -14.84
C ASP A 367 -6.47 12.08 -14.79
N ASP A 368 -6.87 10.96 -14.21
CA ASP A 368 -8.27 10.65 -13.99
C ASP A 368 -8.69 10.84 -12.53
N LYS A 369 -7.75 10.85 -11.58
CA LYS A 369 -8.05 11.13 -10.17
C LYS A 369 -8.31 12.60 -9.92
N ARG A 370 -7.85 13.47 -10.83
CA ARG A 370 -7.99 14.93 -10.77
C ARG A 370 -8.37 15.49 -12.14
N TYR A 371 -8.91 16.70 -12.17
CA TYR A 371 -9.18 17.43 -13.40
C TYR A 371 -7.90 18.11 -13.87
N VAL A 372 -7.45 17.81 -15.09
CA VAL A 372 -6.35 18.55 -15.74
C VAL A 372 -6.90 19.84 -16.32
N VAL A 373 -6.33 20.98 -15.94
CA VAL A 373 -6.75 22.28 -16.46
C VAL A 373 -6.27 22.39 -17.92
N PRO A 374 -7.18 22.69 -18.88
CA PRO A 374 -6.83 22.76 -20.31
C PRO A 374 -5.62 23.65 -20.57
N ASP A 375 -4.77 23.21 -21.50
CA ASP A 375 -3.56 23.92 -21.94
C ASP A 375 -2.52 24.22 -20.82
N THR A 376 -2.62 23.52 -19.68
CA THR A 376 -1.67 23.62 -18.57
C THR A 376 -1.26 22.25 -18.05
N THR A 377 -0.29 22.23 -17.13
CA THR A 377 0.09 21.01 -16.38
C THR A 377 -0.54 20.96 -14.99
N ASP A 378 -1.34 21.97 -14.64
CA ASP A 378 -1.97 22.10 -13.33
C ASP A 378 -3.19 21.19 -13.21
N THR A 379 -3.47 20.75 -11.99
CA THR A 379 -4.61 19.89 -11.73
C THR A 379 -5.43 20.36 -10.55
N LEU A 380 -6.75 20.25 -10.69
CA LEU A 380 -7.72 20.58 -9.66
C LEU A 380 -8.39 19.31 -9.13
N PRO A 381 -8.70 19.24 -7.82
CA PRO A 381 -9.50 18.14 -7.32
C PRO A 381 -10.91 18.21 -7.94
N TRP A 382 -11.51 17.06 -8.24
CA TRP A 382 -12.87 17.04 -8.74
C TRP A 382 -13.82 17.80 -7.80
N ARG A 383 -14.75 18.58 -8.39
CA ARG A 383 -15.65 19.57 -7.76
C ARG A 383 -15.04 20.92 -7.40
N HIS A 384 -13.76 21.18 -7.71
CA HIS A 384 -13.20 22.51 -7.54
C HIS A 384 -14.03 23.57 -8.28
N PHE A 385 -14.16 24.77 -7.71
CA PHE A 385 -15.10 25.78 -8.24
C PHE A 385 -14.66 26.38 -9.58
N GLN A 386 -13.39 26.21 -9.94
CA GLN A 386 -12.81 26.63 -11.22
C GLN A 386 -13.04 25.59 -12.33
N ILE A 387 -13.55 24.38 -12.00
CA ILE A 387 -13.87 23.37 -13.01
C ILE A 387 -15.19 23.76 -13.66
N PRO A 388 -15.24 23.94 -14.99
CA PRO A 388 -16.48 24.21 -15.71
C PRO A 388 -17.50 23.08 -15.50
N LEU A 389 -18.77 23.43 -15.35
CA LEU A 389 -19.87 22.48 -15.15
C LEU A 389 -20.17 21.65 -16.40
#